data_AF-A0AB34KNP7-F1
#
_entry.id   AF-A0AB34KNP7-F1
#
_cell.length_a   1.000
_cell.length_b   1.000
_cell.length_c   1.000
_cell.angle_alpha   90.00
_cell.angle_beta   90.00
_cell.angle_gamma   90.00
#
_symmetry.space_group_name_H-M   'P 1'
#
loop_
_entity.id
_entity.type
_entity.pdbx_description
1 polymer ?
#
loop_
_entity_poly.entity_id
_entity_poly.type
_entity_poly.pdbx_seq_one_letter_code
_entity_poly.pdbx_strand_id
1 'polypeptide(L)'
;MLARRACRSFLAQSRGYSSTATRPVPTLSDGSVEAFRKNAFLPALPTILPQSSQAHLPAATKWFTVPSDSSSEIQLNTPYLSHFANVELPVEITSNGQFARIQQSLGFFLNASALDFSSAQAYIAQAPLSDLPQALHEDVPTPELVLRAGKGDVYDSSIWLGKAPTYTPLHRDPNPNLFVQLAGKKVIRLYEPRIGNMVFSKVQEMIGGSASATMRGEEMMQGKEKEMLEHEVWGDGQDKVGGVWQASLSAGDALFIPKGWWHSVKGIGNGMNGSVNWWFR
;
A
#
# COMPACT_ATOMS: atom_id res chain seq x y z
N MET A 1 66.03 16.45 -18.95
CA MET A 1 65.37 16.10 -17.67
C MET A 1 63.87 16.33 -17.83
N LEU A 2 63.12 15.28 -18.17
CA LEU A 2 61.66 15.30 -18.33
C LEU A 2 61.05 14.52 -17.16
N ALA A 3 60.45 15.23 -16.20
CA ALA A 3 59.77 14.63 -15.07
C ALA A 3 58.33 14.25 -15.45
N ARG A 4 58.07 12.95 -15.57
CA ARG A 4 56.72 12.39 -15.73
C ARG A 4 55.94 12.54 -14.41
N ARG A 5 54.87 13.33 -14.40
CA ARG A 5 53.89 13.33 -13.30
C ARG A 5 52.98 12.10 -13.44
N ALA A 6 53.05 11.20 -12.47
CA ALA A 6 52.15 10.06 -12.35
C ALA A 6 50.75 10.54 -11.94
N CYS A 7 49.77 10.34 -12.80
CA CYS A 7 48.35 10.53 -12.50
C CYS A 7 47.90 9.33 -11.66
N ARG A 8 47.65 9.52 -10.36
CA ARG A 8 47.06 8.50 -9.50
C ARG A 8 45.55 8.49 -9.73
N SER A 9 45.06 7.51 -10.47
CA SER A 9 43.64 7.18 -10.55
C SER A 9 43.15 6.73 -9.17
N PHE A 10 42.35 7.56 -8.51
CA PHE A 10 41.56 7.11 -7.37
C PHE A 10 40.44 6.22 -7.90
N LEU A 11 40.64 4.90 -7.84
CA LEU A 11 39.55 3.94 -7.92
C LEU A 11 38.67 4.17 -6.69
N ALA A 12 37.55 4.85 -6.89
CA ALA A 12 36.48 4.89 -5.91
C ALA A 12 35.99 3.45 -5.71
N GLN A 13 36.33 2.86 -4.57
CA GLN A 13 35.72 1.60 -4.14
C GLN A 13 34.22 1.85 -3.96
N SER A 14 33.43 1.39 -4.93
CA SER A 14 31.99 1.23 -4.78
C SER A 14 31.75 0.27 -3.61
N ARG A 15 31.37 0.81 -2.44
CA ARG A 15 30.86 -0.02 -1.35
C ARG A 15 29.56 -0.66 -1.83
N GLY A 16 29.65 -1.93 -2.23
CA GLY A 16 28.48 -2.74 -2.54
C GLY A 16 27.65 -2.91 -1.28
N TYR A 17 26.54 -2.17 -1.20
CA TYR A 17 25.48 -2.45 -0.22
C TYR A 17 24.65 -3.62 -0.75
N SER A 18 25.20 -4.83 -0.68
CA SER A 18 24.48 -6.06 -1.00
C SER A 18 24.05 -6.75 0.29
N SER A 19 23.09 -6.13 0.99
CA SER A 19 22.22 -6.89 1.89
C SER A 19 20.89 -7.08 1.16
N THR A 20 20.60 -8.32 0.77
CA THR A 20 19.31 -8.75 0.24
C THR A 20 18.26 -8.90 1.35
N ALA A 21 18.66 -8.79 2.62
CA ALA A 21 17.75 -8.91 3.76
C ALA A 21 16.82 -7.69 3.83
N THR A 22 15.52 -7.96 3.93
CA THR A 22 14.50 -6.94 4.16
C THR A 22 14.68 -6.35 5.56
N ARG A 23 14.71 -5.02 5.66
CA ARG A 23 14.74 -4.31 6.93
C ARG A 23 13.32 -4.17 7.46
N PRO A 24 13.01 -4.57 8.71
CA PRO A 24 11.68 -4.31 9.27
C PRO A 24 11.45 -2.81 9.44
N VAL A 25 10.23 -2.35 9.16
CA VAL A 25 9.78 -0.99 9.50
C VAL A 25 9.69 -0.87 11.03
N PRO A 26 10.25 0.19 11.64
CA PRO A 26 10.20 0.37 13.09
C PRO A 26 8.79 0.71 13.56
N THR A 27 8.47 0.25 14.77
CA THR A 27 7.23 0.60 15.48
C THR A 27 7.52 1.71 16.48
N LEU A 28 6.66 2.73 16.56
CA LEU A 28 6.76 3.73 17.63
C LEU A 28 6.40 3.13 18.98
N SER A 29 7.12 3.54 20.03
CA SER A 29 6.79 3.20 21.41
C SER A 29 5.59 3.99 21.94
N ASP A 30 5.33 5.18 21.36
CA ASP A 30 4.26 6.10 21.74
C ASP A 30 3.58 6.60 20.46
N GLY A 31 2.25 6.46 20.38
CA GLY A 31 1.45 6.94 19.25
C GLY A 31 0.77 8.29 19.48
N SER A 32 1.21 9.06 20.47
CA SER A 32 0.84 10.47 20.60
C SER A 32 1.17 11.27 19.34
N VAL A 33 0.41 12.35 19.09
CA VAL A 33 0.64 13.26 17.96
C VAL A 33 2.06 13.82 18.02
N GLU A 34 2.55 14.16 19.20
CA GLU A 34 3.87 14.72 19.43
C GLU A 34 4.98 13.72 19.10
N ALA A 35 4.87 12.47 19.57
CA ALA A 35 5.83 11.43 19.28
C ALA A 35 5.83 11.06 17.79
N PHE A 36 4.65 10.90 17.20
CA PHE A 36 4.51 10.66 15.76
C PHE A 36 5.12 11.78 14.93
N ARG A 37 4.81 13.04 15.27
CA ARG A 37 5.33 14.21 14.56
C ARG A 37 6.86 14.25 14.62
N LYS A 38 7.43 14.10 15.82
CA LYS A 38 8.87 14.20 16.05
C LYS A 38 9.67 13.04 15.45
N ASN A 39 9.16 11.83 15.56
CA ASN A 39 9.95 10.62 15.30
C ASN A 39 9.65 9.97 13.93
N ALA A 40 8.53 10.30 13.29
CA ALA A 40 8.13 9.71 12.00
C ALA A 40 7.81 10.79 10.94
N PHE A 41 6.87 11.70 11.22
CA PHE A 41 6.39 12.67 10.23
C PHE A 41 7.47 13.66 9.79
N LEU A 42 8.10 14.40 10.71
CA LEU A 42 9.13 15.40 10.39
C LEU A 42 10.41 14.77 9.82
N PRO A 43 10.92 13.64 10.36
CA PRO A 43 12.07 12.95 9.78
C PRO A 43 11.75 12.26 8.45
N ALA A 44 10.48 12.18 8.05
CA ALA A 44 9.99 11.47 6.88
C ALA A 44 10.44 9.99 6.85
N LEU A 45 10.18 9.27 7.95
CA LEU A 45 10.53 7.85 8.11
C LEU A 45 9.27 6.97 8.17
N PRO A 46 9.21 5.87 7.40
CA PRO A 46 8.12 4.92 7.51
C PRO A 46 8.10 4.31 8.90
N THR A 47 6.90 4.12 9.43
CA THR A 47 6.75 3.78 10.83
C THR A 47 5.41 3.11 11.07
N ILE A 48 5.43 2.00 11.81
CA ILE A 48 4.22 1.35 12.31
C ILE A 48 3.81 2.06 13.61
N LEU A 49 2.53 2.38 13.74
CA LEU A 49 1.99 2.95 14.98
C LEU A 49 1.75 1.84 16.01
N PRO A 50 1.93 2.09 17.32
CA PRO A 50 1.61 1.10 18.34
C PRO A 50 0.11 0.84 18.37
N GLN A 51 -0.29 -0.43 18.52
CA GLN A 51 -1.70 -0.83 18.57
C GLN A 51 -2.48 -0.12 19.69
N SER A 52 -1.83 0.19 20.82
CA SER A 52 -2.44 0.92 21.94
C SER A 52 -2.87 2.35 21.59
N SER A 53 -2.34 2.93 20.53
CA SER A 53 -2.66 4.30 20.09
C SER A 53 -3.53 4.34 18.83
N GLN A 54 -3.91 3.18 18.30
CA GLN A 54 -4.79 3.09 17.14
C GLN A 54 -6.24 3.15 17.63
N ALA A 55 -6.99 4.12 17.11
CA ALA A 55 -8.43 4.13 17.31
C ALA A 55 -9.01 2.89 16.64
N HIS A 56 -9.82 2.12 17.37
CA HIS A 56 -10.56 1.02 16.79
C HIS A 56 -11.57 1.57 15.79
N LEU A 57 -11.26 1.49 14.49
CA LEU A 57 -12.15 1.96 13.44
C LEU A 57 -13.41 1.08 13.41
N PRO A 58 -14.63 1.65 13.52
CA PRO A 58 -15.87 0.88 13.48
C PRO A 58 -15.99 -0.02 12.24
N ALA A 59 -15.43 0.39 11.10
CA ALA A 59 -15.41 -0.40 9.88
C ALA A 59 -14.81 -1.80 10.06
N ALA A 60 -13.80 -1.96 10.92
CA ALA A 60 -13.14 -3.25 11.12
C ALA A 60 -14.11 -4.33 11.63
N THR A 61 -15.10 -3.96 12.46
CA THR A 61 -16.10 -4.90 13.00
C THR A 61 -17.46 -4.78 12.31
N LYS A 62 -17.79 -3.63 11.74
CA LYS A 62 -19.06 -3.44 11.03
C LYS A 62 -19.03 -4.01 9.62
N TRP A 63 -17.92 -3.88 8.91
CA TRP A 63 -17.84 -4.27 7.49
C TRP A 63 -17.37 -5.70 7.27
N PHE A 64 -16.77 -6.32 8.29
CA PHE A 64 -16.22 -7.66 8.21
C PHE A 64 -16.76 -8.54 9.31
N THR A 65 -16.94 -9.81 8.99
CA THR A 65 -17.23 -10.84 9.98
C THR A 65 -15.94 -11.58 10.30
N VAL A 66 -15.54 -11.56 11.57
CA VAL A 66 -14.47 -12.42 12.07
C VAL A 66 -15.11 -13.74 12.48
N PRO A 67 -14.73 -14.86 11.85
CA PRO A 67 -15.31 -16.14 12.23
C PRO A 67 -14.96 -16.52 13.66
N SER A 68 -15.87 -17.26 14.31
CA SER A 68 -15.67 -17.81 15.65
C SER A 68 -14.66 -18.95 15.71
N ASP A 69 -14.34 -19.56 14.56
CA ASP A 69 -13.34 -20.62 14.45
C ASP A 69 -12.11 -20.13 13.67
N SER A 70 -10.93 -20.47 14.17
CA SER A 70 -9.62 -20.10 13.60
C SER A 70 -9.37 -20.66 12.19
N SER A 71 -10.20 -21.61 11.75
CA SER A 71 -10.16 -22.24 10.43
C SER A 71 -10.88 -21.43 9.33
N SER A 72 -11.75 -20.50 9.71
CA SER A 72 -12.65 -19.83 8.77
C SER A 72 -12.04 -18.53 8.24
N GLU A 73 -12.41 -18.19 7.00
CA GLU A 73 -11.89 -17.00 6.32
C GLU A 73 -12.67 -15.74 6.72
N ILE A 74 -11.99 -14.59 6.78
CA ILE A 74 -12.68 -13.31 6.98
C ILE A 74 -13.60 -13.04 5.79
N GLN A 75 -14.84 -12.65 6.07
CA GLN A 75 -15.84 -12.32 5.04
C GLN A 75 -16.33 -10.88 5.20
N LEU A 76 -17.01 -10.37 4.17
CA LEU A 76 -17.76 -9.13 4.26
C LEU A 76 -19.01 -9.36 5.11
N ASN A 77 -19.35 -8.39 5.94
CA ASN A 77 -20.63 -8.36 6.65
C ASN A 77 -21.74 -7.92 5.67
N THR A 78 -22.15 -8.83 4.80
CA THR A 78 -23.20 -8.60 3.79
C THR A 78 -24.51 -8.07 4.40
N PRO A 79 -25.01 -8.57 5.56
CA PRO A 79 -26.18 -7.98 6.21
C PRO A 79 -26.04 -6.49 6.50
N TYR A 80 -24.86 -6.02 6.91
CA TYR A 80 -24.63 -4.58 7.14
C TYR A 80 -24.45 -3.81 5.84
N LEU A 81 -23.57 -4.28 4.95
CA LEU A 81 -23.15 -3.55 3.74
C LEU A 81 -24.24 -3.50 2.65
N SER A 82 -25.15 -4.47 2.62
CA SER A 82 -26.24 -4.51 1.63
C SER A 82 -27.24 -3.35 1.74
N HIS A 83 -27.32 -2.68 2.90
CA HIS A 83 -28.09 -1.43 3.02
C HIS A 83 -27.57 -0.31 2.11
N PHE A 84 -26.30 -0.41 1.68
CA PHE A 84 -25.63 0.55 0.81
C PHE A 84 -25.40 -0.03 -0.59
N ALA A 85 -26.11 -1.10 -0.98
CA ALA A 85 -25.83 -1.84 -2.21
C ALA A 85 -25.84 -0.99 -3.50
N ASN A 86 -26.55 0.15 -3.51
CA ASN A 86 -26.66 1.02 -4.68
C ASN A 86 -25.54 2.08 -4.79
N VAL A 87 -24.59 2.17 -3.84
CA VAL A 87 -23.45 3.08 -4.00
C VAL A 87 -22.57 2.58 -5.15
N GLU A 88 -22.29 3.46 -6.11
CA GLU A 88 -21.37 3.16 -7.22
C GLU A 88 -19.93 3.44 -6.78
N LEU A 89 -19.05 2.47 -6.98
CA LEU A 89 -17.64 2.53 -6.58
C LEU A 89 -16.74 2.05 -7.73
N PRO A 90 -15.48 2.51 -7.79
CA PRO A 90 -14.50 1.97 -8.72
C PRO A 90 -14.13 0.54 -8.32
N VAL A 91 -14.43 -0.41 -9.21
CA VAL A 91 -14.08 -1.82 -9.09
C VAL A 91 -13.08 -2.19 -10.19
N GLU A 92 -11.91 -2.67 -9.77
CA GLU A 92 -10.94 -3.33 -10.62
C GLU A 92 -11.32 -4.80 -10.76
N ILE A 93 -11.48 -5.26 -12.00
CA ILE A 93 -11.72 -6.66 -12.34
C ILE A 93 -10.50 -7.18 -13.07
N THR A 94 -9.88 -8.20 -12.51
CA THR A 94 -8.83 -8.96 -13.19
C THR A 94 -9.38 -10.33 -13.56
N SER A 95 -9.37 -10.69 -14.84
CA SER A 95 -9.85 -11.98 -15.33
C SER A 95 -8.94 -12.52 -16.43
N ASN A 96 -8.39 -13.73 -16.25
CA ASN A 96 -7.47 -14.36 -17.20
C ASN A 96 -6.30 -13.45 -17.64
N GLY A 97 -5.77 -12.64 -16.72
CA GLY A 97 -4.68 -11.69 -16.98
C GLY A 97 -5.11 -10.38 -17.67
N GLN A 98 -6.40 -10.21 -17.99
CA GLN A 98 -6.95 -8.94 -18.47
C GLN A 98 -7.42 -8.11 -17.28
N PHE A 99 -7.13 -6.81 -17.32
CA PHE A 99 -7.52 -5.84 -16.29
C PHE A 99 -8.53 -4.85 -16.86
N ALA A 100 -9.55 -4.52 -16.08
CA ALA A 100 -10.45 -3.42 -16.35
C ALA A 100 -10.84 -2.72 -15.05
N ARG A 101 -10.92 -1.39 -15.08
CA ARG A 101 -11.53 -0.61 -14.00
C ARG A 101 -12.88 -0.09 -14.47
N ILE A 102 -13.93 -0.37 -13.71
CA ILE A 102 -15.31 0.02 -14.03
C ILE A 102 -16.00 0.60 -12.79
N GLN A 103 -17.04 1.42 -13.00
CA GLN A 103 -17.93 1.84 -11.93
C GLN A 103 -19.01 0.78 -11.75
N GLN A 104 -19.12 0.23 -10.55
CA GLN A 104 -20.14 -0.75 -10.20
C GLN A 104 -20.67 -0.56 -8.79
N SER A 105 -21.90 -1.00 -8.58
CA SER A 105 -22.57 -0.93 -7.30
C SER A 105 -21.86 -1.78 -6.24
N LEU A 106 -21.91 -1.36 -4.98
CA LEU A 106 -21.43 -2.17 -3.86
C LEU A 106 -22.13 -3.53 -3.82
N GLY A 107 -23.41 -3.60 -4.20
CA GLY A 107 -24.15 -4.84 -4.34
C GLY A 107 -23.54 -5.80 -5.35
N PHE A 108 -23.07 -5.30 -6.50
CA PHE A 108 -22.31 -6.09 -7.46
C PHE A 108 -21.04 -6.66 -6.82
N PHE A 109 -20.26 -5.83 -6.12
CA PHE A 109 -19.03 -6.27 -5.46
C PHE A 109 -19.28 -7.32 -4.35
N LEU A 110 -20.34 -7.15 -3.54
CA LEU A 110 -20.75 -8.11 -2.52
C LEU A 110 -21.05 -9.48 -3.14
N ASN A 111 -21.82 -9.50 -4.24
CA ASN A 111 -22.15 -10.73 -4.95
C ASN A 111 -20.90 -11.36 -5.59
N ALA A 112 -20.06 -10.56 -6.24
CA ALA A 112 -18.83 -11.04 -6.87
C ALA A 112 -17.85 -11.63 -5.84
N SER A 113 -17.77 -11.04 -4.64
CA SER A 113 -16.87 -11.49 -3.56
C SER A 113 -17.36 -12.76 -2.85
N ALA A 114 -18.64 -13.08 -2.94
CA ALA A 114 -19.22 -14.31 -2.39
C ALA A 114 -19.00 -15.53 -3.31
N LEU A 115 -18.60 -15.30 -4.56
CA LEU A 115 -18.39 -16.34 -5.55
C LEU A 115 -16.90 -16.65 -5.67
N ASP A 116 -16.56 -17.94 -5.68
CA ASP A 116 -15.21 -18.38 -5.98
C ASP A 116 -15.04 -18.57 -7.49
N PHE A 117 -14.50 -17.55 -8.14
CA PHE A 117 -14.06 -17.64 -9.52
C PHE A 117 -12.58 -18.05 -9.57
N SER A 118 -12.27 -19.18 -10.19
CA SER A 118 -10.90 -19.69 -10.28
C SER A 118 -9.95 -18.77 -11.05
N SER A 119 -10.48 -17.87 -11.89
CA SER A 119 -9.68 -17.01 -12.76
C SER A 119 -10.09 -15.54 -12.80
N ALA A 120 -11.02 -15.11 -11.93
CA ALA A 120 -11.49 -13.72 -11.87
C ALA A 120 -11.50 -13.19 -10.45
N GLN A 121 -11.16 -11.91 -10.28
CA GLN A 121 -11.14 -11.22 -8.99
C GLN A 121 -11.66 -9.81 -9.14
N ALA A 122 -12.51 -9.40 -8.19
CA ALA A 122 -12.96 -8.04 -8.03
C ALA A 122 -12.23 -7.37 -6.86
N TYR A 123 -11.80 -6.12 -7.04
CA TYR A 123 -11.11 -5.32 -6.04
C TYR A 123 -11.62 -3.89 -6.09
N ILE A 124 -12.29 -3.43 -5.02
CA ILE A 124 -12.55 -2.00 -4.84
C ILE A 124 -11.20 -1.37 -4.53
N ALA A 125 -10.76 -0.45 -5.39
CA ALA A 125 -9.44 0.15 -5.34
C ALA A 125 -9.51 1.67 -5.51
N GLN A 126 -8.83 2.39 -4.61
CA GLN A 126 -8.88 3.86 -4.52
C GLN A 126 -10.32 4.40 -4.58
N ALA A 127 -11.25 3.79 -3.84
CA ALA A 127 -12.60 4.31 -3.72
C ALA A 127 -12.61 5.49 -2.73
N PRO A 128 -12.87 6.74 -3.17
CA PRO A 128 -12.80 7.90 -2.31
C PRO A 128 -13.79 7.81 -1.15
N LEU A 129 -13.38 8.23 0.06
CA LEU A 129 -14.34 8.28 1.19
C LEU A 129 -15.48 9.26 0.93
N SER A 130 -15.25 10.31 0.12
CA SER A 130 -16.26 11.29 -0.28
C SER A 130 -17.41 10.69 -1.09
N ASP A 131 -17.18 9.54 -1.73
CA ASP A 131 -18.17 8.86 -2.57
C ASP A 131 -19.03 7.89 -1.75
N LEU A 132 -18.64 7.63 -0.49
CA LEU A 132 -19.36 6.75 0.41
C LEU A 132 -20.57 7.47 1.05
N PRO A 133 -21.69 6.76 1.26
CA PRO A 133 -22.78 7.24 2.11
C PRO A 133 -22.26 7.60 3.51
N GLN A 134 -22.88 8.60 4.14
CA GLN A 134 -22.47 9.14 5.43
C GLN A 134 -22.21 8.06 6.50
N ALA A 135 -23.10 7.06 6.60
CA ALA A 135 -22.96 5.99 7.59
C ALA A 135 -21.71 5.11 7.39
N LEU A 136 -21.24 4.93 6.16
CA LEU A 136 -19.97 4.24 5.88
C LEU A 136 -18.79 5.17 6.11
N HIS A 137 -18.90 6.45 5.75
CA HIS A 137 -17.86 7.44 6.04
C HIS A 137 -17.60 7.58 7.55
N GLU A 138 -18.65 7.56 8.37
CA GLU A 138 -18.56 7.60 9.84
C GLU A 138 -17.89 6.36 10.46
N ASP A 139 -17.78 5.25 9.73
CA ASP A 139 -17.10 4.04 10.19
C ASP A 139 -15.57 4.10 10.05
N VAL A 140 -15.07 5.10 9.32
CA VAL A 140 -13.65 5.35 9.09
C VAL A 140 -13.33 6.82 9.40
N PRO A 141 -13.51 7.27 10.66
CA PRO A 141 -13.21 8.65 11.03
C PRO A 141 -11.74 8.98 10.77
N THR A 142 -11.48 10.22 10.38
CA THR A 142 -10.10 10.67 10.12
C THR A 142 -9.29 10.66 11.43
N PRO A 143 -8.14 9.96 11.50
CA PRO A 143 -7.34 9.87 12.71
C PRO A 143 -6.80 11.23 13.18
N GLU A 144 -6.67 11.45 14.49
CA GLU A 144 -6.09 12.69 15.03
C GLU A 144 -4.68 12.97 14.51
N LEU A 145 -3.87 11.92 14.28
CA LEU A 145 -2.55 12.05 13.70
C LEU A 145 -2.57 12.71 12.32
N VAL A 146 -3.57 12.39 11.51
CA VAL A 146 -3.77 12.98 10.18
C VAL A 146 -4.13 14.46 10.31
N LEU A 147 -5.04 14.79 11.21
CA LEU A 147 -5.54 16.16 11.42
C LEU A 147 -4.54 17.08 12.12
N ARG A 148 -3.62 16.52 12.91
CA ARG A 148 -2.79 17.30 13.83
C ARG A 148 -1.30 17.20 13.55
N ALA A 149 -0.78 16.17 12.89
CA ALA A 149 0.69 16.06 12.75
C ALA A 149 1.28 17.10 11.78
N GLY A 150 0.57 17.42 10.70
CA GLY A 150 0.96 18.40 9.70
C GLY A 150 0.18 19.71 9.76
N LYS A 151 -0.24 20.20 8.59
CA LYS A 151 -1.15 21.34 8.40
C LYS A 151 -2.60 21.01 8.76
N GLY A 152 -2.95 19.72 8.72
CA GLY A 152 -4.28 19.23 9.12
C GLY A 152 -5.30 19.18 7.99
N ASP A 153 -4.90 19.47 6.75
CA ASP A 153 -5.72 19.19 5.57
C ASP A 153 -5.55 17.74 5.10
N VAL A 154 -6.68 17.05 4.91
CA VAL A 154 -6.75 15.78 4.19
C VAL A 154 -6.85 16.12 2.70
N TYR A 155 -5.83 15.74 1.95
CA TYR A 155 -5.82 15.91 0.49
C TYR A 155 -6.80 14.94 -0.18
N ASP A 156 -6.77 13.68 0.24
CA ASP A 156 -7.63 12.63 -0.27
C ASP A 156 -7.65 11.45 0.72
N SER A 157 -8.64 10.58 0.62
CA SER A 157 -8.76 9.36 1.42
C SER A 157 -9.50 8.29 0.66
N SER A 158 -9.12 7.03 0.85
CA SER A 158 -9.73 5.92 0.10
C SER A 158 -9.85 4.64 0.89
N ILE A 159 -10.86 3.84 0.54
CA ILE A 159 -10.95 2.44 0.93
C ILE A 159 -10.46 1.50 -0.16
N TRP A 160 -10.05 0.32 0.29
CA TRP A 160 -9.61 -0.78 -0.55
C TRP A 160 -10.19 -2.08 -0.01
N LEU A 161 -10.98 -2.80 -0.81
CA LEU A 161 -11.66 -4.03 -0.40
C LEU A 161 -11.52 -5.11 -1.48
N GLY A 162 -11.06 -6.29 -1.11
CA GLY A 162 -11.05 -7.46 -2.02
C GLY A 162 -10.52 -8.72 -1.37
N LYS A 163 -10.78 -9.87 -1.98
CA LYS A 163 -10.29 -11.16 -1.52
C LYS A 163 -8.78 -11.26 -1.77
N ALA A 164 -8.00 -11.78 -0.84
CA ALA A 164 -6.59 -12.08 -1.11
C ALA A 164 -6.45 -13.26 -2.11
N PRO A 165 -5.35 -13.31 -2.88
CA PRO A 165 -4.26 -12.35 -2.91
C PRO A 165 -4.61 -11.07 -3.69
N THR A 166 -4.17 -9.91 -3.21
CA THR A 166 -4.27 -8.63 -3.97
C THR A 166 -2.89 -8.05 -4.20
N TYR A 167 -2.72 -7.25 -5.25
CA TYR A 167 -1.43 -6.68 -5.59
C TYR A 167 -1.53 -5.25 -6.09
N THR A 168 -0.73 -4.35 -5.50
CA THR A 168 -0.51 -3.00 -5.99
C THR A 168 0.98 -2.84 -6.35
N PRO A 169 1.30 -2.57 -7.63
CA PRO A 169 2.66 -2.35 -8.11
C PRO A 169 3.43 -1.26 -7.38
N LEU A 170 4.75 -1.25 -7.56
CA LEU A 170 5.63 -0.27 -6.95
C LEU A 170 5.32 1.14 -7.48
N HIS A 171 4.91 2.04 -6.59
CA HIS A 171 4.59 3.42 -6.93
C HIS A 171 4.94 4.34 -5.75
N ARG A 172 4.69 5.64 -5.90
CA ARG A 172 4.86 6.63 -4.84
C ARG A 172 3.78 7.70 -4.91
N ASP A 173 3.44 8.23 -3.75
CA ASP A 173 2.36 9.21 -3.61
C ASP A 173 2.88 10.64 -3.50
N PRO A 174 2.07 11.65 -3.90
CA PRO A 174 2.45 13.05 -3.84
C PRO A 174 2.43 13.64 -2.42
N ASN A 175 1.73 13.00 -1.48
CA ASN A 175 1.59 13.44 -0.09
C ASN A 175 1.93 12.29 0.88
N PRO A 176 2.28 12.60 2.15
CA PRO A 176 2.31 11.61 3.22
C PRO A 176 0.99 10.85 3.32
N ASN A 177 1.06 9.56 3.64
CA ASN A 177 -0.08 8.67 3.70
C ASN A 177 -0.11 7.96 5.06
N LEU A 178 -1.27 7.96 5.73
CA LEU A 178 -1.53 7.07 6.85
C LEU A 178 -2.39 5.92 6.37
N PHE A 179 -1.83 4.72 6.32
CA PHE A 179 -2.48 3.49 5.89
C PHE A 179 -2.92 2.67 7.10
N VAL A 180 -4.17 2.23 7.15
CA VAL A 180 -4.72 1.41 8.25
C VAL A 180 -5.36 0.14 7.69
N GLN A 181 -4.96 -1.00 8.24
CA GLN A 181 -5.52 -2.30 7.88
C GLN A 181 -6.80 -2.56 8.68
N LEU A 182 -7.92 -2.74 8.00
CA LEU A 182 -9.22 -3.03 8.62
C LEU A 182 -9.44 -4.53 8.83
N ALA A 183 -9.03 -5.35 7.85
CA ALA A 183 -9.28 -6.78 7.83
C ALA A 183 -8.24 -7.51 6.97
N GLY A 184 -7.98 -8.79 7.29
CA GLY A 184 -6.98 -9.59 6.57
C GLY A 184 -5.54 -9.17 6.89
N LYS A 185 -4.63 -9.46 5.97
CA LYS A 185 -3.19 -9.21 6.13
C LYS A 185 -2.60 -8.63 4.85
N LYS A 186 -1.86 -7.52 4.99
CA LYS A 186 -1.08 -6.94 3.89
C LYS A 186 0.39 -6.89 4.24
N VAL A 187 1.24 -7.24 3.29
CA VAL A 187 2.69 -7.00 3.34
C VAL A 187 2.99 -5.82 2.44
N ILE A 188 3.76 -4.86 2.95
CA ILE A 188 4.14 -3.65 2.24
C ILE A 188 5.66 -3.59 2.18
N ARG A 189 6.22 -3.51 0.97
CA ARG A 189 7.66 -3.28 0.74
C ARG A 189 7.85 -1.83 0.35
N LEU A 190 8.73 -1.13 1.06
CA LEU A 190 9.01 0.29 0.89
C LEU A 190 10.48 0.55 0.54
N TYR A 191 10.71 1.62 -0.19
CA TYR A 191 12.04 2.10 -0.54
C TYR A 191 12.13 3.60 -0.33
N GLU A 192 13.30 4.03 0.13
CA GLU A 192 13.65 5.45 0.13
C GLU A 192 13.49 6.02 -1.30
N PRO A 193 13.12 7.30 -1.44
CA PRO A 193 12.83 7.91 -2.74
C PRO A 193 13.90 7.63 -3.81
N ARG A 194 15.19 7.75 -3.44
CA ARG A 194 16.32 7.50 -4.34
C ARG A 194 16.39 6.04 -4.79
N ILE A 195 16.21 5.10 -3.86
CA ILE A 195 16.33 3.67 -4.15
C ILE A 195 15.14 3.19 -4.99
N GLY A 196 13.92 3.61 -4.65
CA GLY A 196 12.75 3.25 -5.46
C GLY A 196 12.81 3.82 -6.88
N ASN A 197 13.37 5.03 -7.07
CA ASN A 197 13.66 5.56 -8.41
C ASN A 197 14.66 4.67 -9.18
N MET A 198 15.67 4.11 -8.51
CA MET A 198 16.62 3.19 -9.15
C MET A 198 15.93 1.89 -9.57
N VAL A 199 15.09 1.30 -8.70
CA VAL A 199 14.29 0.10 -9.03
C VAL A 199 13.43 0.37 -10.25
N PHE A 200 12.68 1.48 -10.23
CA PHE A 200 11.79 1.86 -11.32
C PHE A 200 12.54 2.07 -12.63
N SER A 201 13.65 2.83 -12.60
CA SER A 201 14.47 3.11 -13.78
C SER A 201 15.09 1.85 -14.37
N LYS A 202 15.59 0.94 -13.52
CA LYS A 202 16.09 -0.38 -13.94
C LYS A 202 15.00 -1.15 -14.69
N VAL A 203 13.77 -1.18 -14.17
CA VAL A 203 12.65 -1.86 -14.85
C VAL A 203 12.32 -1.19 -16.18
N GLN A 204 12.25 0.15 -16.24
CA GLN A 204 12.02 0.86 -17.50
C GLN A 204 13.07 0.52 -18.56
N GLU A 205 14.35 0.50 -18.18
CA GLU A 205 15.44 0.13 -19.08
C GLU A 205 15.29 -1.31 -19.60
N MET A 206 15.00 -2.27 -18.71
CA MET A 206 14.83 -3.68 -19.08
C MET A 206 13.66 -3.90 -20.06
N ILE A 207 12.57 -3.15 -19.93
CA ILE A 207 11.40 -3.30 -20.80
C ILE A 207 11.42 -2.37 -22.02
N GLY A 208 12.45 -1.53 -22.17
CA GLY A 208 12.49 -0.48 -23.20
C GLY A 208 11.38 0.57 -23.02
N GLY A 209 10.94 0.79 -21.78
CA GLY A 209 9.86 1.70 -21.42
C GLY A 209 10.34 3.13 -21.19
N SER A 210 9.38 4.05 -21.15
CA SER A 210 9.62 5.48 -20.89
C SER A 210 8.53 6.07 -19.99
N ALA A 211 7.93 5.25 -19.12
CA ALA A 211 6.88 5.70 -18.22
C ALA A 211 7.42 6.72 -17.21
N SER A 212 6.61 7.72 -16.87
CA SER A 212 6.98 8.68 -15.85
C SER A 212 6.97 8.03 -14.47
N ALA A 213 7.95 8.34 -13.63
CA ALA A 213 7.98 7.92 -12.23
C ALA A 213 7.08 8.77 -11.31
N THR A 214 6.44 9.82 -11.84
CA THR A 214 5.57 10.73 -11.07
C THR A 214 4.11 10.31 -11.20
N MET A 215 3.44 10.00 -10.09
CA MET A 215 1.98 9.75 -10.00
C MET A 215 1.46 8.78 -11.07
N ARG A 216 1.30 7.52 -10.69
CA ARG A 216 0.88 6.43 -11.58
C ARG A 216 -0.59 6.10 -11.36
N GLY A 217 -1.27 5.72 -12.43
CA GLY A 217 -2.68 5.33 -12.43
C GLY A 217 -2.87 3.89 -12.90
N GLU A 218 -3.98 3.63 -13.58
CA GLU A 218 -4.39 2.30 -14.07
C GLU A 218 -3.36 1.64 -14.99
N GLU A 219 -2.52 2.43 -15.68
CA GLU A 219 -1.52 1.91 -16.60
C GLU A 219 -0.45 1.05 -15.90
N MET A 220 -0.22 1.24 -14.60
CA MET A 220 0.70 0.41 -13.84
C MET A 220 0.13 -0.98 -13.52
N MET A 221 -1.20 -1.17 -13.64
CA MET A 221 -1.90 -2.38 -13.20
C MET A 221 -1.86 -3.52 -14.23
N GLN A 222 -1.18 -3.35 -15.36
CA GLN A 222 -1.09 -4.35 -16.41
C GLN A 222 0.23 -4.30 -17.19
N GLY A 223 0.49 -5.39 -17.93
CA GLY A 223 1.61 -5.48 -18.87
C GLY A 223 2.98 -5.74 -18.21
N LYS A 224 4.02 -5.66 -19.04
CA LYS A 224 5.39 -6.06 -18.68
C LYS A 224 5.98 -5.26 -17.50
N GLU A 225 5.62 -3.98 -17.37
CA GLU A 225 6.10 -3.15 -16.27
C GLU A 225 5.63 -3.71 -14.91
N LYS A 226 4.34 -4.06 -14.80
CA LYS A 226 3.77 -4.69 -13.60
C LYS A 226 4.52 -5.97 -13.24
N GLU A 227 4.69 -6.87 -14.20
CA GLU A 227 5.35 -8.17 -14.00
C GLU A 227 6.80 -8.00 -13.55
N MET A 228 7.54 -7.10 -14.18
CA MET A 228 8.95 -6.85 -13.86
C MET A 228 9.12 -6.11 -12.54
N LEU A 229 8.28 -5.13 -12.22
CA LEU A 229 8.28 -4.50 -10.89
C LEU A 229 7.92 -5.51 -9.80
N GLU A 230 6.97 -6.40 -10.06
CA GLU A 230 6.64 -7.47 -9.12
C GLU A 230 7.83 -8.39 -8.88
N HIS A 231 8.50 -8.84 -9.94
CA HIS A 231 9.69 -9.67 -9.84
C HIS A 231 10.83 -8.97 -9.06
N GLU A 232 11.15 -7.72 -9.42
CA GLU A 232 12.22 -6.94 -8.79
C GLU A 232 11.93 -6.67 -7.31
N VAL A 233 10.68 -6.34 -6.96
CA VAL A 233 10.33 -6.05 -5.56
C VAL A 233 10.11 -7.32 -4.75
N TRP A 234 9.46 -8.35 -5.30
CA TRP A 234 8.93 -9.49 -4.53
C TRP A 234 9.66 -10.82 -4.70
N GLY A 235 10.33 -11.10 -5.82
CA GLY A 235 11.06 -12.36 -6.06
C GLY A 235 12.32 -12.58 -5.20
N ASP A 236 13.05 -13.66 -5.46
CA ASP A 236 14.20 -14.11 -4.64
C ASP A 236 15.58 -13.96 -5.32
N GLY A 237 15.72 -13.05 -6.28
CA GLY A 237 16.96 -12.83 -7.05
C GLY A 237 18.09 -12.10 -6.30
N GLN A 238 19.35 -12.40 -6.65
CA GLN A 238 20.54 -11.75 -6.08
C GLN A 238 20.86 -10.36 -6.68
N ASP A 239 20.40 -10.07 -7.90
CA ASP A 239 20.66 -8.80 -8.61
C ASP A 239 19.67 -7.67 -8.27
N LYS A 240 19.04 -7.76 -7.09
CA LYS A 240 18.03 -6.78 -6.65
C LYS A 240 18.68 -5.53 -6.11
N VAL A 241 18.01 -4.41 -6.33
CA VAL A 241 18.35 -3.18 -5.62
C VAL A 241 18.01 -3.39 -4.14
N GLY A 242 19.04 -3.37 -3.28
CA GLY A 242 18.89 -3.53 -1.83
C GLY A 242 18.19 -2.35 -1.16
N GLY A 243 18.14 -2.35 0.18
CA GLY A 243 17.53 -1.26 0.96
C GLY A 243 16.00 -1.34 1.05
N VAL A 244 15.43 -2.54 0.91
CA VAL A 244 14.00 -2.79 1.09
C VAL A 244 13.64 -2.67 2.57
N TRP A 245 12.61 -1.89 2.87
CA TRP A 245 11.92 -1.90 4.16
C TRP A 245 10.64 -2.71 4.04
N GLN A 246 10.24 -3.44 5.08
CA GLN A 246 9.03 -4.27 5.05
C GLN A 246 8.17 -4.04 6.30
N ALA A 247 6.88 -3.83 6.07
CA ALA A 247 5.84 -3.87 7.09
C ALA A 247 4.89 -5.03 6.81
N SER A 248 4.52 -5.78 7.85
CA SER A 248 3.46 -6.78 7.81
C SER A 248 2.33 -6.28 8.69
N LEU A 249 1.18 -5.97 8.08
CA LEU A 249 0.03 -5.38 8.76
C LEU A 249 -1.10 -6.41 8.87
N SER A 250 -1.65 -6.54 10.07
CA SER A 250 -2.90 -7.25 10.38
C SER A 250 -3.99 -6.24 10.75
N ALA A 251 -5.23 -6.71 10.89
CA ALA A 251 -6.35 -5.86 11.31
C ALA A 251 -6.01 -5.02 12.56
N GLY A 252 -6.27 -3.71 12.47
CA GLY A 252 -5.90 -2.70 13.46
C GLY A 252 -4.63 -1.94 13.08
N ASP A 253 -3.62 -2.62 12.53
CA ASP A 253 -2.29 -2.03 12.33
C ASP A 253 -2.33 -0.84 11.37
N ALA A 254 -1.59 0.21 11.75
CA ALA A 254 -1.43 1.44 10.98
C ALA A 254 0.03 1.70 10.61
N LEU A 255 0.27 2.03 9.35
CA LEU A 255 1.57 2.37 8.78
C LEU A 255 1.56 3.81 8.26
N PHE A 256 2.50 4.61 8.73
CA PHE A 256 2.83 5.87 8.10
C PHE A 256 3.79 5.65 6.93
N ILE A 257 3.42 6.16 5.76
CA ILE A 257 4.22 6.19 4.53
C ILE A 257 4.55 7.66 4.23
N PRO A 258 5.81 8.08 4.37
CA PRO A 258 6.17 9.48 4.16
C PRO A 258 6.10 9.86 2.68
N LYS A 259 5.98 11.16 2.41
CA LYS A 259 5.95 11.71 1.06
C LYS A 259 7.11 11.20 0.21
N GLY A 260 6.80 10.72 -0.99
CA GLY A 260 7.79 10.30 -1.99
C GLY A 260 8.46 8.96 -1.71
N TRP A 261 8.15 8.28 -0.59
CA TRP A 261 8.56 6.89 -0.40
C TRP A 261 7.85 5.99 -1.40
N TRP A 262 8.64 5.15 -2.04
CA TRP A 262 8.11 4.15 -2.94
C TRP A 262 7.58 2.98 -2.14
N HIS A 263 6.47 2.41 -2.56
CA HIS A 263 5.89 1.27 -1.89
C HIS A 263 5.13 0.36 -2.86
N SER A 264 5.14 -0.92 -2.57
CA SER A 264 4.35 -1.95 -3.24
C SER A 264 3.64 -2.78 -2.17
N VAL A 265 2.42 -3.21 -2.47
CA VAL A 265 1.51 -3.81 -1.48
C VAL A 265 1.03 -5.16 -1.99
N LYS A 266 1.06 -6.18 -1.13
CA LYS A 266 0.40 -7.47 -1.37
C LYS A 266 -0.56 -7.80 -0.25
N GLY A 267 -1.83 -8.04 -0.57
CA GLY A 267 -2.76 -8.75 0.30
C GLY A 267 -2.43 -10.24 0.27
N ILE A 268 -2.29 -10.85 1.45
CA ILE A 268 -1.87 -12.25 1.59
C ILE A 268 -2.88 -13.05 2.42
N GLY A 269 -2.72 -14.37 2.38
CA GLY A 269 -3.65 -15.30 3.04
C GLY A 269 -4.90 -15.54 2.21
N ASN A 270 -5.95 -16.01 2.88
CA ASN A 270 -7.24 -16.30 2.28
C ASN A 270 -8.32 -15.36 2.83
N GLY A 271 -9.46 -15.29 2.16
CA GLY A 271 -10.57 -14.43 2.56
C GLY A 271 -10.39 -12.94 2.25
N MET A 272 -11.27 -12.14 2.81
CA MET A 272 -11.38 -10.71 2.55
C MET A 272 -10.28 -9.91 3.22
N ASN A 273 -9.73 -8.97 2.46
CA ASN A 273 -8.81 -7.96 2.91
C ASN A 273 -9.44 -6.57 2.77
N GLY A 274 -9.18 -5.72 3.76
CA GLY A 274 -9.69 -4.37 3.82
C GLY A 274 -8.68 -3.40 4.39
N SER A 275 -8.55 -2.23 3.78
CA SER A 275 -7.75 -1.14 4.32
C SER A 275 -8.36 0.21 3.96
N VAL A 276 -8.05 1.21 4.77
CA VAL A 276 -8.38 2.62 4.52
C VAL A 276 -7.11 3.44 4.65
N ASN A 277 -7.00 4.52 3.90
CA ASN A 277 -5.85 5.40 4.02
C ASN A 277 -6.22 6.87 3.80
N TRP A 278 -5.38 7.75 4.34
CA TRP A 278 -5.52 9.21 4.24
C TRP A 278 -4.22 9.81 3.74
N TRP A 279 -4.29 10.54 2.62
CA TRP A 279 -3.22 11.40 2.16
C TRP A 279 -3.42 12.80 2.74
N PHE A 280 -2.42 13.33 3.42
CA PHE A 280 -2.58 14.55 4.22
C PHE A 280 -1.34 15.44 4.18
N ARG A 281 -1.44 16.67 4.68
CA ARG A 281 -0.34 17.65 4.68
C ARG A 281 -0.13 18.27 6.04
#